data_AF-A0A369Y366-F1
#
_entry.id   AF-A0A369Y366-F1
#
_cell.length_a   1.000
_cell.length_b   1.000
_cell.length_c   1.000
_cell.angle_alpha   90.00
_cell.angle_beta   90.00
_cell.angle_gamma   90.00
#
_symmetry.space_group_name_H-M   'P 1'
#
loop_
_entity.id
_entity.type
_entity.pdbx_description
1 polymer ?
#
loop_
_entity_poly.entity_id
_entity_poly.type
_entity_poly.pdbx_seq_one_letter_code
_entity_poly.pdbx_strand_id
1 'polypeptide(L)'
;MKIGADKIVHLLAGALISVVTLLLTGSGITAIIAATGAGIWKEWWDSKGHGKVEFADFLATAAGGVLAVGSVKLFGYIMDVLN
;
A
#
# COMPACT_ATOMS: atom_id res chain seq x y z
N MET A 1 1.38 20.63 6.87
CA MET A 1 1.92 19.26 6.73
C MET A 1 2.88 19.26 5.56
N LYS A 2 4.20 19.10 5.78
CA LYS A 2 5.14 18.91 4.67
C LYS A 2 5.07 17.44 4.29
N ILE A 3 4.67 17.12 3.06
CA ILE A 3 4.84 15.76 2.53
C ILE A 3 6.34 15.57 2.35
N GLY A 4 6.98 14.96 3.35
CA GLY A 4 8.39 14.60 3.29
C GLY A 4 8.61 13.37 2.42
N ALA A 5 9.84 13.17 1.95
CA ALA A 5 10.25 11.99 1.19
C ALA A 5 9.87 10.67 1.89
N ASP A 6 9.87 10.68 3.22
CA ASP A 6 9.41 9.60 4.10
C ASP A 6 7.98 9.09 3.76
N LYS A 7 7.02 10.00 3.54
CA LYS A 7 5.63 9.61 3.20
C LYS A 7 5.54 8.97 1.82
N ILE A 8 6.43 9.35 0.89
CA ILE A 8 6.52 8.74 -0.43
C ILE A 8 7.02 7.30 -0.30
N VAL A 9 8.00 7.05 0.58
CA VAL A 9 8.47 5.68 0.83
C VAL A 9 7.36 4.81 1.41
N HIS A 10 6.55 5.32 2.34
CA HIS A 10 5.37 4.60 2.86
C HIS A 10 4.34 4.30 1.77
N LEU A 11 4.05 5.28 0.91
CA LEU A 11 3.17 5.09 -0.24
C LEU A 11 3.69 3.99 -1.17
N LEU A 12 4.98 4.03 -1.52
CA LEU A 12 5.61 3.03 -2.40
C LEU A 12 5.66 1.64 -1.76
N ALA A 13 5.91 1.57 -0.45
CA ALA A 13 5.90 0.31 0.30
C ALA A 13 4.51 -0.34 0.26
N GLY A 14 3.46 0.45 0.52
CA GLY A 14 2.08 -0.01 0.40
C GLY A 14 1.73 -0.51 -1.00
N ALA A 15 2.13 0.24 -2.03
CA ALA A 15 1.94 -0.14 -3.42
C ALA A 15 2.62 -1.47 -3.75
N LEU A 16 3.89 -1.63 -3.36
CA LEU A 16 4.65 -2.86 -3.60
C LEU A 16 4.02 -4.07 -2.90
N ILE A 17 3.65 -3.94 -1.63
CA ILE A 17 2.99 -5.02 -0.86
C ILE A 17 1.70 -5.46 -1.54
N SER A 18 0.87 -4.50 -1.97
CA SER A 18 -0.37 -4.83 -2.67
C SER A 18 -0.16 -5.44 -4.04
N VAL A 19 0.81 -4.96 -4.85
CA VAL A 19 1.11 -5.57 -6.16
C VAL A 19 1.54 -7.02 -5.99
N VAL A 20 2.51 -7.29 -5.09
CA VAL A 20 2.99 -8.65 -4.84
C VAL A 20 1.85 -9.54 -4.35
N THR A 21 1.04 -9.06 -3.38
CA THR A 21 -0.08 -9.84 -2.86
C THR A 21 -1.15 -10.08 -3.93
N LEU A 22 -1.44 -9.10 -4.79
CA LEU A 22 -2.38 -9.24 -5.89
C LEU A 22 -1.90 -10.29 -6.90
N LEU A 23 -0.62 -10.26 -7.27
CA LEU A 23 -0.03 -11.25 -8.19
C LEU A 23 -0.07 -12.66 -7.61
N LEU A 24 0.16 -12.82 -6.30
CA LEU A 24 0.17 -14.14 -5.64
C LEU A 24 -1.23 -14.70 -5.39
N THR A 25 -2.23 -13.84 -5.18
CA THR A 25 -3.56 -14.28 -4.72
C THR A 25 -4.69 -14.04 -5.71
N GLY A 26 -4.48 -13.21 -6.73
CA GLY A 26 -5.53 -12.71 -7.63
C GLY A 26 -6.57 -11.81 -6.95
N SER A 27 -6.47 -11.57 -5.63
CA SER A 27 -7.49 -10.86 -4.85
C SER A 27 -7.05 -9.44 -4.50
N GLY A 28 -7.71 -8.47 -5.13
CA GLY A 28 -7.49 -7.05 -4.81
C GLY A 28 -7.85 -6.68 -3.37
N ILE A 29 -8.85 -7.34 -2.79
CA ILE A 29 -9.23 -7.12 -1.38
C ILE A 29 -8.12 -7.62 -0.45
N THR A 30 -7.61 -8.84 -0.70
CA THR A 30 -6.50 -9.41 0.07
C THR A 30 -5.26 -8.53 -0.03
N ALA A 31 -4.96 -7.98 -1.21
CA ALA A 31 -3.87 -7.05 -1.42
C ALA A 31 -4.01 -5.74 -0.63
N ILE A 32 -5.21 -5.16 -0.55
CA ILE A 32 -5.47 -3.94 0.24
C ILE A 32 -5.36 -4.24 1.74
N ILE A 33 -5.90 -5.37 2.19
CA ILE A 33 -5.79 -5.81 3.59
C ILE A 33 -4.32 -5.99 3.97
N ALA A 34 -3.50 -6.60 3.10
CA ALA A 34 -2.08 -6.80 3.35
C ALA A 34 -1.31 -5.47 3.52
N ALA A 35 -1.50 -4.50 2.62
CA ALA A 35 -0.86 -3.19 2.74
C ALA A 35 -1.35 -2.41 3.97
N THR A 36 -2.66 -2.45 4.25
CA THR A 36 -3.24 -1.79 5.43
C THR A 36 -2.71 -2.41 6.72
N GLY A 37 -2.67 -3.75 6.79
CA GLY A 37 -2.12 -4.49 7.91
C GLY A 37 -0.63 -4.20 8.13
N ALA A 38 0.15 -4.08 7.05
CA ALA A 38 1.56 -3.68 7.14
C ALA A 38 1.73 -2.26 7.71
N GLY A 39 0.89 -1.30 7.29
CA GLY A 39 0.88 0.05 7.86
C GLY A 39 0.56 0.05 9.35
N ILE A 40 -0.46 -0.71 9.78
CA ILE A 40 -0.81 -0.86 11.21
C ILE A 40 0.33 -1.51 11.99
N TRP A 41 0.91 -2.58 11.45
CA TRP A 41 2.02 -3.30 12.08
C TRP A 41 3.24 -2.41 12.28
N LYS A 42 3.58 -1.58 11.29
CA LYS A 42 4.65 -0.58 11.36
C LYS A 42 4.38 0.42 12.49
N GLU A 43 3.19 1.01 12.57
CA GLU A 43 2.86 1.96 13.64
C GLU A 43 2.91 1.32 15.03
N TRP A 44 2.44 0.07 15.14
CA TRP A 44 2.55 -0.70 16.38
C TRP A 44 4.01 -0.97 16.75
N TRP A 45 4.86 -1.30 15.77
CA TRP A 45 6.29 -1.49 15.98
C TRP A 45 6.96 -0.20 16.48
N ASP A 46 6.66 0.94 15.86
CA ASP A 46 7.19 2.24 16.27
C ASP A 46 6.74 2.63 17.69
N SER A 47 5.51 2.27 18.07
CA SER A 47 4.98 2.52 19.42
C SER A 47 5.78 1.85 20.55
N LYS A 48 6.62 0.86 20.22
CA LYS A 48 7.52 0.18 21.17
C LYS A 48 8.88 0.86 21.31
N GLY A 49 9.07 2.04 20.72
CA GLY A 49 10.31 2.80 20.78
C GLY A 49 11.28 2.51 19.63
N HIS A 50 10.83 1.84 18.57
CA HIS A 50 11.62 1.58 17.37
C HIS A 50 11.55 2.72 16.33
N GLY A 51 10.69 3.71 16.58
CA GLY A 51 10.47 4.84 15.67
C GLY A 51 9.50 5.84 16.29
N LYS A 52 8.96 6.72 15.46
CA LYS A 52 7.92 7.67 15.85
C LYS A 52 6.59 7.24 15.26
N VAL A 53 5.60 7.08 16.12
CA VAL A 53 4.22 6.81 15.68
C VAL A 53 3.69 8.03 14.94
N GLU A 54 3.33 7.84 13.68
CA GLU A 54 2.80 8.86 12.79
C GLU A 54 1.67 8.28 11.94
N PHE A 55 0.42 8.62 12.29
CA PHE A 55 -0.77 8.16 11.56
C PHE A 55 -0.74 8.43 10.05
N ALA A 56 0.01 9.45 9.61
CA ALA A 56 0.23 9.75 8.20
C ALA A 56 0.98 8.64 7.44
N ASP A 57 1.85 7.86 8.09
CA ASP A 57 2.59 6.75 7.47
C ASP A 57 1.69 5.55 7.22
N PHE A 58 0.83 5.25 8.19
CA PHE A 58 -0.24 4.28 8.01
C PHE A 58 -1.14 4.68 6.83
N LEU A 59 -1.62 5.93 6.79
CA LEU A 59 -2.47 6.40 5.69
C LEU A 59 -1.76 6.35 4.34
N ALA A 60 -0.49 6.75 4.28
CA ALA A 60 0.30 6.66 3.06
C ALA A 60 0.46 5.21 2.59
N THR A 61 0.76 4.29 3.50
CA THR A 61 0.89 2.85 3.18
C THR A 61 -0.44 2.27 2.69
N ALA A 62 -1.56 2.56 3.36
CA ALA A 62 -2.87 2.10 2.93
C ALA A 62 -3.28 2.69 1.57
N ALA A 63 -3.06 4.00 1.37
CA ALA A 63 -3.35 4.67 0.10
C ALA A 63 -2.53 4.10 -1.05
N GLY A 64 -1.25 3.82 -0.83
CA GLY A 64 -0.36 3.20 -1.83
C GLY A 64 -0.89 1.84 -2.30
N GLY A 65 -1.37 1.03 -1.35
CA GLY A 65 -1.97 -0.26 -1.67
C GLY A 65 -3.24 -0.16 -2.52
N VAL A 66 -4.16 0.74 -2.15
CA VAL A 66 -5.41 0.97 -2.91
C VAL A 66 -5.11 1.47 -4.31
N LEU A 67 -4.23 2.47 -4.45
CA LEU A 67 -3.86 3.03 -5.75
C LEU A 67 -3.24 1.95 -6.65
N ALA A 68 -2.33 1.14 -6.12
CA ALA A 68 -1.68 0.10 -6.89
C ALA A 68 -2.66 -0.97 -7.40
N VAL A 69 -3.57 -1.45 -6.55
CA VAL A 69 -4.61 -2.40 -6.99
C VAL A 69 -5.50 -1.80 -8.06
N GLY A 70 -5.92 -0.55 -7.89
CA GLY A 70 -6.71 0.17 -8.89
C GLY A 70 -5.98 0.29 -10.23
N SER A 71 -4.71 0.70 -10.21
CA SER A 71 -3.88 0.83 -11.40
C SER A 71 -3.66 -0.49 -12.13
N VAL A 72 -3.35 -1.58 -11.41
CA VAL A 72 -3.15 -2.91 -12.03
C VAL A 72 -4.44 -3.42 -12.66
N LYS A 73 -5.58 -3.30 -11.97
CA LYS A 73 -6.88 -3.74 -12.52
C LYS A 73 -7.33 -2.90 -13.71
N LEU A 74 -7.14 -1.59 -13.65
CA LEU A 74 -7.46 -0.70 -14.76
C LEU A 74 -6.60 -1.03 -15.99
N PHE A 75 -5.30 -1.25 -15.79
CA PHE A 75 -4.40 -1.65 -16.87
C PHE A 75 -4.82 -2.99 -17.48
N GLY A 76 -5.11 -4.00 -16.64
CA GLY A 76 -5.62 -5.30 -17.11
C GLY A 76 -6.89 -5.15 -17.95
N TYR A 77 -7.86 -4.37 -17.47
CA TYR A 77 -9.09 -4.08 -18.22
C TYR A 77 -8.83 -3.40 -19.57
N ILE A 78 -7.94 -2.41 -19.63
CA ILE A 78 -7.57 -1.74 -20.88
C ILE A 78 -6.96 -2.74 -21.86
N MET A 79 -6.05 -3.60 -21.40
CA MET A 79 -5.44 -4.61 -22.25
C MET A 79 -6.47 -5.61 -22.77
N ASP A 80 -7.43 -6.03 -21.95
CA ASP A 80 -8.50 -6.93 -22.36
C ASP A 80 -9.42 -6.32 -23.42
N VAL A 81 -9.67 -5.01 -23.37
CA VAL A 81 -10.49 -4.29 -24.37
C VAL A 81 -9.76 -4.11 -25.71
N LEU A 82 -8.42 -4.07 -25.70
CA LEU A 82 -7.60 -3.82 -26.89
C LEU A 82 -7.22 -5.09 -27.66
N ASN A 83 -7.40 -6.28 -27.08
CA ASN A 83 -7.14 -7.58 -27.71
C ASN A 83 -8.40 -8.17 -28.36
#